data_AF-A0A7J5U0R4-F1
#
_entry.id   AF-A0A7J5U0R4-F1
#
_cell.length_a   1.000
_cell.length_b   1.000
_cell.length_c   1.000
_cell.angle_alpha   90.00
_cell.angle_beta   90.00
_cell.angle_gamma   90.00
#
_symmetry.space_group_name_H-M   'P 1'
#
loop_
_entity.id
_entity.type
_entity.pdbx_description
1 polymer ?
#
loop_
_entity_poly.entity_id
_entity_poly.type
_entity_poly.pdbx_seq_one_letter_code
_entity_poly.pdbx_strand_id
1 'polypeptide(L)' 'MQKPDSSYLMEQLIHNRLSVDELNQLLAGLHHPDDLQAYSDVLETFFKTLIEQQGPPPAPTQTTG' A
#
# COMPACT_ATOMS: atom_id res chain seq x y z
N MET A 1 -19.26 7.33 -16.26
CA MET A 1 -18.76 6.58 -15.09
C MET A 1 -17.65 7.42 -14.46
N GLN A 2 -17.76 7.77 -13.18
CA GLN A 2 -16.67 8.45 -12.47
C GLN A 2 -15.54 7.44 -12.26
N LYS A 3 -14.29 7.84 -12.57
CA LYS A 3 -13.10 7.03 -12.29
C LYS A 3 -13.03 6.84 -10.76
N PRO A 4 -12.93 5.60 -10.24
CA PRO A 4 -12.73 5.41 -8.81
C PRO A 4 -11.45 6.12 -8.37
N ASP A 5 -11.44 6.59 -7.13
CA ASP A 5 -10.28 7.25 -6.55
C ASP A 5 -9.06 6.31 -6.62
N SER A 6 -7.92 6.82 -7.04
CA SER A 6 -6.69 6.03 -7.15
C SER A 6 -6.29 5.43 -5.79
N SER A 7 -6.58 6.13 -4.70
CA SER A 7 -6.36 5.63 -3.34
C SER A 7 -7.19 4.38 -3.06
N TYR A 8 -8.45 4.37 -3.49
CA TYR A 8 -9.36 3.23 -3.33
C TYR A 8 -8.84 1.97 -4.03
N LEU A 9 -8.31 2.10 -5.25
CA LEU A 9 -7.76 0.95 -5.99
C LEU A 9 -6.59 0.33 -5.22
N MET A 10 -5.71 1.14 -4.62
CA MET A 10 -4.59 0.62 -3.83
C MET A 10 -5.05 -0.06 -2.53
N GLU A 11 -6.07 0.49 -1.86
CA GLU A 11 -6.67 -0.15 -0.68
C GLU A 11 -7.28 -1.51 -1.00
N GLN A 12 -8.05 -1.64 -2.09
CA GLN A 12 -8.59 -2.93 -2.51
C GLN A 12 -7.49 -3.95 -2.81
N LEU A 13 -6.31 -3.50 -3.27
CA LEU A 13 -5.19 -4.38 -3.62
C LEU A 13 -4.59 -4.96 -2.34
N ILE A 14 -4.31 -4.09 -1.37
CA ILE A 14 -3.77 -4.46 -0.05
C ILE A 14 -4.70 -5.47 0.65
N HIS A 15 -6.02 -5.30 0.50
CA HIS A 15 -7.01 -6.20 1.09
C HIS A 15 -7.35 -7.43 0.24
N ASN A 16 -6.73 -7.60 -0.93
CA ASN A 16 -7.00 -8.68 -1.89
C ASN A 16 -8.49 -8.80 -2.28
N ARG A 17 -9.13 -7.65 -2.52
CA ARG A 17 -10.56 -7.52 -2.87
C ARG A 17 -10.80 -6.94 -4.26
N LEU A 18 -9.73 -6.78 -5.01
CA LEU A 18 -9.73 -6.04 -6.25
C LEU A 18 -10.32 -6.90 -7.38
N SER A 19 -11.35 -6.37 -8.04
CA SER A 19 -11.98 -7.02 -9.19
C SER A 19 -11.08 -6.93 -10.43
N VAL A 20 -11.30 -7.78 -11.44
CA VAL A 20 -10.50 -7.75 -12.68
C VAL A 20 -10.58 -6.38 -13.38
N ASP A 21 -11.75 -5.76 -13.43
CA ASP A 21 -11.92 -4.41 -14.01
C ASP A 21 -11.17 -3.33 -13.22
N GLU A 22 -11.22 -3.40 -11.89
CA GLU A 22 -10.47 -2.50 -11.01
C GLU A 22 -8.95 -2.71 -11.17
N LEU A 23 -8.51 -3.95 -11.43
CA LEU A 23 -7.09 -4.27 -11.60
C LEU A 23 -6.56 -3.65 -12.90
N ASN A 24 -7.34 -3.78 -13.97
CA ASN A 24 -7.01 -3.12 -15.23
C ASN A 24 -6.94 -1.59 -15.07
N GLN A 25 -7.82 -0.99 -14.26
CA GLN A 25 -7.77 0.44 -13.97
C GLN A 25 -6.55 0.83 -13.14
N LEU A 26 -6.17 0.03 -12.14
CA LEU A 26 -4.96 0.24 -11.35
C LEU A 26 -3.71 0.17 -12.25
N LEU A 27 -3.63 -0.83 -13.11
CA LEU A 27 -2.51 -1.01 -14.05
C LEU A 27 -2.41 0.14 -15.05
N ALA A 28 -3.54 0.66 -15.55
CA ALA A 28 -3.55 1.85 -16.39
C ALA A 28 -3.04 3.09 -15.64
N GLY A 29 -3.36 3.21 -14.34
CA GLY A 29 -2.90 4.28 -13.46
C GLY A 29 -1.38 4.35 -13.27
N LEU A 30 -0.66 3.23 -13.46
CA LEU A 30 0.80 3.20 -13.32
C LEU A 30 1.56 4.09 -14.32
N HIS A 31 0.87 4.54 -15.38
CA HIS A 31 1.44 5.47 -16.38
C HIS A 31 1.12 6.95 -16.07
N HIS A 32 0.38 7.22 -15.01
CA HIS A 32 -0.05 8.57 -14.63
C HIS A 32 0.65 9.01 -13.33
N PRO A 33 1.46 10.10 -13.36
CA PRO A 33 2.20 10.56 -12.18
C PRO A 33 1.33 10.84 -10.95
N ASP A 34 0.15 11.41 -11.17
CA ASP A 34 -0.78 11.75 -10.08
C ASP A 34 -1.35 10.48 -9.42
N ASP A 35 -1.64 9.45 -10.21
CA ASP A 35 -2.11 8.15 -9.70
C ASP A 35 -0.99 7.43 -8.94
N LEU A 36 0.25 7.48 -9.44
CA LEU A 36 1.44 6.93 -8.77
C LEU A 36 1.70 7.60 -7.41
N GLN A 37 1.50 8.91 -7.29
CA GLN A 37 1.63 9.61 -6.02
C GLN A 37 0.59 9.09 -5.02
N ALA A 38 -0.68 9.04 -5.42
CA ALA A 38 -1.75 8.53 -4.56
C ALA A 38 -1.51 7.08 -4.12
N TYR A 39 -1.05 6.22 -5.03
CA TYR A 39 -0.64 4.84 -4.74
C TYR A 39 0.49 4.77 -3.71
N SER A 40 1.50 5.64 -3.86
CA SER A 40 2.64 5.68 -2.95
C SER A 40 2.24 6.11 -1.54
N ASP A 41 1.35 7.11 -1.44
CA ASP A 41 0.87 7.63 -0.14
C ASP A 41 0.09 6.55 0.64
N VAL A 42 -0.77 5.77 -0.05
CA VAL A 42 -1.49 4.65 0.57
C VAL A 42 -0.53 3.56 1.06
N LEU A 43 0.45 3.18 0.25
CA LEU A 43 1.44 2.16 0.62
C LEU A 43 2.31 2.62 1.80
N GLU A 44 2.76 3.87 1.79
CA GLU A 44 3.54 4.44 2.89
C GLU A 44 2.77 4.41 4.21
N THR A 45 1.50 4.81 4.17
CA THR A 45 0.61 4.77 5.34
C THR A 45 0.45 3.34 5.86
N PHE A 46 0.17 2.39 4.95
CA PHE A 46 0.03 0.98 5.30
C PHE A 46 1.29 0.40 5.96
N PHE A 47 2.47 0.64 5.39
CA PHE A 47 3.72 0.13 5.95
C PHE A 47 4.07 0.79 7.30
N LYS A 48 3.84 2.09 7.46
CA LYS A 48 4.00 2.76 8.77
C LYS A 48 3.14 2.10 9.83
N THR A 49 1.86 1.87 9.53
CA THR A 49 0.93 1.20 10.43
C THR A 49 1.35 -0.25 10.75
N LEU A 50 1.95 -0.98 9.80
CA LEU A 50 2.51 -2.30 10.07
C LEU A 50 3.73 -2.25 11.01
N ILE A 51 4.62 -1.29 10.80
CA ILE A 51 5.81 -1.10 11.66
C ILE A 51 5.39 -0.75 13.09
N GLU A 52 4.42 0.15 13.25
CA GLU A 52 3.87 0.52 14.55
C GLU A 52 3.24 -0.68 15.27
N GLN A 53 2.53 -1.54 14.54
CA GLN A 53 1.91 -2.76 15.09
C GLN A 53 2.93 -3.82 15.51
N GLN A 54 4.06 -3.95 14.81
CA GLN A 54 5.11 -4.90 15.18
C GLN A 54 5.89 -4.48 16.42
N GLY A 55 5.81 -3.21 16.81
CA GLY A 55 6.63 -2.63 17.87
C GLY A 55 8.11 -2.52 17.45
N PRO A 56 8.95 -1.86 18.26
CA PRO A 56 10.38 -1.80 17.99
C PRO A 56 10.95 -3.23 17.90
N PRO A 57 11.86 -3.50 16.93
CA PRO A 57 12.49 -4.81 16.83
C PRO A 57 13.14 -5.18 18.17
N PRO A 58 13.07 -6.46 18.58
CA PRO A 58 13.68 -6.89 19.83
C PRO A 58 15.15 -6.48 19.83
N ALA A 59 15.60 -5.86 20.93
CA ALA A 59 16.99 -5.44 21.08
C ALA A 59 17.91 -6.63 20.74
N PRO A 60 19.00 -6.41 19.98
CA PRO A 60 19.91 -7.49 19.62
C PRO A 60 20.36 -8.17 20.92
N THR A 61 20.06 -9.45 21.06
CA THR A 61 20.48 -10.28 22.19
C THR A 61 21.99 -10.17 22.31
N GLN A 62 22.46 -9.40 23.29
CA GLN A 62 23.87 -9.39 23.68
C GLN A 62 24.20 -10.81 24.12
N THR A 63 24.85 -11.56 23.24
CA THR A 63 25.43 -12.85 23.57
C THR A 63 26.63 -12.53 24.44
N THR A 64 26.44 -12.58 25.77
CA THR A 64 27.53 -12.49 26.73
C THR A 64 28.25 -13.83 26.70
N GLY A 65 29.45 -13.85 26.12
CA GLY A 65 30.42 -14.93 26.21
C GLY A 65 31.66 -14.45 26.95
#